data_AF-A0AAW8PYP8-F1
#
_entry.id   AF-A0AAW8PYP8-F1
#
_cell.length_a   1.000
_cell.length_b   1.000
_cell.length_c   1.000
_cell.angle_alpha   90.00
_cell.angle_beta   90.00
_cell.angle_gamma   90.00
#
_symmetry.space_group_name_H-M   'P 1'
#
loop_
_entity.id
_entity.type
_entity.pdbx_description
1 polymer ?
#
loop_
_entity_poly.entity_id
_entity_poly.type
_entity_poly.pdbx_seq_one_letter_code
_entity_poly.pdbx_strand_id
1 'polypeptide(L)'
;MQIINFDDIYMRGGSSSELPPHIKILLEATVSQLSWVKDPELVYNRVALEFRPPMVMESQFSKMDEHVEEAKYFNNLILNGLSDEIRFAISQILLSGCFSQIKPTHNFRVKIADIWDGSEGCDWHNDSIEGGDFVALVYLSDHDVWSKDLGGCFQYGRVPYRDGDGYFIDYSGRANEIDINGTVYPSSGSIVVINNHNHFMTHRCFKLKSPNEKRITLTIGFDIEVKKDFSSESVVYWPNDICVS
;
A
#
# COMPACT_ATOMS: atom_id res chain seq x y z
N MET A 1 -1.58 21.52 -5.06
CA MET A 1 -1.52 20.15 -4.54
C MET A 1 -1.74 19.22 -5.72
N GLN A 2 -0.78 18.35 -6.02
CA GLN A 2 -0.99 17.30 -7.01
C GLN A 2 -2.08 16.36 -6.48
N ILE A 3 -2.84 15.71 -7.37
CA ILE A 3 -3.85 14.72 -7.00
C ILE A 3 -3.44 13.39 -7.59
N ILE A 4 -3.94 12.29 -7.03
CA ILE A 4 -3.78 10.96 -7.62
C ILE A 4 -4.61 10.90 -8.90
N ASN A 5 -3.94 10.66 -10.03
CA ASN A 5 -4.59 10.54 -11.34
C ASN A 5 -4.94 9.08 -11.63
N PHE A 6 -6.23 8.76 -11.60
CA PHE A 6 -6.71 7.40 -11.85
C PHE A 6 -6.53 6.96 -13.31
N ASP A 7 -6.53 7.89 -14.27
CA ASP A 7 -6.22 7.55 -15.66
C ASP A 7 -4.76 7.08 -15.79
N ASP A 8 -3.82 7.73 -15.09
CA ASP A 8 -2.43 7.29 -15.02
C ASP A 8 -2.30 5.95 -14.30
N ILE A 9 -3.07 5.71 -13.23
CA ILE A 9 -3.07 4.40 -12.55
C ILE A 9 -3.47 3.28 -13.53
N TYR A 10 -4.56 3.46 -14.27
CA TYR A 10 -5.02 2.43 -15.22
C TYR A 10 -4.07 2.26 -16.42
N MET A 11 -3.51 3.35 -16.94
CA MET A 11 -2.71 3.32 -18.18
C MET A 11 -1.22 3.04 -17.94
N ARG A 12 -0.68 3.49 -16.81
CA ARG A 12 0.76 3.47 -16.49
C ARG A 12 1.09 2.62 -15.26
N GLY A 13 0.07 2.15 -14.54
CA GLY A 13 0.22 1.27 -13.38
C GLY A 13 0.35 2.00 -12.04
N GLY A 14 0.46 3.34 -12.03
CA GLY A 14 0.48 4.09 -10.78
C GLY A 14 0.48 5.61 -10.95
N SER A 15 0.18 6.29 -9.85
CA SER A 15 0.25 7.75 -9.70
C SER A 15 0.67 8.11 -8.29
N SER A 16 1.40 9.21 -8.11
CA SER A 16 1.83 9.71 -6.80
C SER A 16 1.35 11.11 -6.52
N SER A 17 1.29 11.44 -5.23
CA SER A 17 0.86 12.74 -4.71
C SER A 17 1.57 13.02 -3.38
N GLU A 18 1.32 14.19 -2.82
CA GLU A 18 1.65 14.53 -1.44
C GLU A 18 0.38 14.56 -0.59
N LEU A 19 0.46 14.07 0.64
CA LEU A 19 -0.61 14.15 1.61
C LEU A 19 -0.87 15.61 2.03
N PRO A 20 -2.13 15.97 2.32
CA PRO A 20 -2.41 17.23 3.00
C PRO A 20 -1.67 17.32 4.35
N PRO A 21 -1.13 18.48 4.75
CA PRO A 21 -0.32 18.60 5.96
C PRO A 21 -0.99 18.10 7.25
N HIS A 22 -2.30 18.34 7.40
CA HIS A 22 -3.05 17.87 8.58
C HIS A 22 -3.18 16.34 8.63
N ILE A 23 -3.23 15.67 7.47
CA ILE A 23 -3.24 14.21 7.38
C ILE A 23 -1.86 13.65 7.71
N LYS A 24 -0.78 14.27 7.20
CA LYS A 24 0.59 13.89 7.56
C LYS A 24 0.80 13.96 9.08
N ILE A 25 0.42 15.06 9.72
CA ILE A 25 0.54 15.25 11.17
C ILE A 25 -0.29 14.22 11.95
N LEU A 26 -1.52 13.96 11.50
CA LEU A 26 -2.38 12.92 12.10
C LEU A 26 -1.68 11.55 12.07
N LEU A 27 -1.14 11.17 10.91
CA LEU A 27 -0.44 9.90 10.76
C LEU A 27 0.85 9.84 11.58
N GLU A 28 1.65 10.91 11.61
CA GLU A 28 2.85 10.99 12.46
C GLU A 28 2.49 10.80 13.94
N ALA A 29 1.42 11.42 14.40
CA ALA A 29 0.92 11.26 15.76
C ALA A 29 0.47 9.81 16.02
N THR A 30 -0.33 9.21 15.14
CA THR A 30 -0.75 7.80 15.24
C THR A 30 0.46 6.86 15.27
N VAL A 31 1.41 7.05 14.35
CA VAL A 31 2.61 6.21 14.22
C VAL A 31 3.54 6.33 15.42
N SER A 32 3.61 7.50 16.05
CA SER A 32 4.42 7.72 17.25
C SER A 32 3.95 6.92 18.47
N GLN A 33 2.71 6.42 18.44
CA GLN A 33 2.09 5.66 19.52
C GLN A 33 2.19 4.14 19.30
N LEU A 34 2.64 3.69 18.13
CA LEU A 34 2.71 2.26 17.79
C LEU A 34 3.87 1.55 18.49
N SER A 35 3.64 0.27 18.78
CA SER A 35 4.63 -0.61 19.40
C SER A 35 5.44 -1.35 18.33
N TRP A 36 6.70 -0.94 18.17
CA TRP A 36 7.58 -1.49 17.14
C TRP A 36 8.41 -2.67 17.65
N VAL A 37 8.43 -3.76 16.90
CA VAL A 37 9.29 -4.93 17.13
C VAL A 37 10.13 -5.22 15.90
N LYS A 38 11.23 -5.96 16.09
CA LYS A 38 12.00 -6.49 14.96
C LYS A 38 11.12 -7.45 14.16
N ASP A 39 11.16 -7.34 12.83
CA ASP A 39 10.46 -8.27 11.96
C ASP A 39 11.02 -9.70 12.14
N PRO A 40 10.19 -10.69 12.50
CA PRO A 40 10.64 -12.08 12.64
C PRO A 40 11.08 -12.69 11.30
N GLU A 41 10.50 -12.26 10.19
CA GLU A 41 10.84 -12.76 8.85
C GLU A 41 12.08 -12.07 8.25
N LEU A 42 12.53 -10.97 8.87
CA LEU A 42 13.66 -10.16 8.44
C LEU A 42 13.51 -9.57 7.03
N VAL A 43 12.26 -9.37 6.57
CA VAL A 43 11.94 -8.68 5.31
C VAL A 43 12.01 -7.16 5.51
N TYR A 44 11.58 -6.71 6.67
CA TYR A 44 11.61 -5.33 7.12
C TYR A 44 12.56 -5.16 8.31
N ASN A 45 12.94 -3.92 8.63
CA ASN A 45 13.73 -3.70 9.86
C ASN A 45 12.84 -3.89 11.09
N ARG A 46 11.62 -3.32 11.04
CA ARG A 46 10.64 -3.39 12.12
C ARG A 46 9.22 -3.41 11.57
N VAL A 47 8.33 -4.00 12.36
CA VAL A 47 6.88 -4.02 12.14
C VAL A 47 6.16 -3.53 13.39
N ALA A 48 4.96 -2.96 13.23
CA ALA A 48 4.13 -2.55 14.37
C ALA A 48 3.24 -3.72 14.83
N LEU A 49 3.20 -3.97 16.13
CA LEU A 49 2.41 -5.07 16.72
C LEU A 49 0.91 -4.95 16.46
N GLU A 50 0.40 -3.72 16.37
CA GLU A 50 -0.99 -3.42 16.09
C GLU A 50 -1.43 -3.97 14.72
N PHE A 51 -0.49 -4.10 13.78
CA PHE A 51 -0.71 -4.65 12.43
C PHE A 51 -0.22 -6.11 12.30
N ARG A 52 0.18 -6.73 13.42
CA ARG A 52 0.79 -8.06 13.48
C ARG A 52 0.28 -8.83 14.70
N PRO A 53 -1.00 -9.25 14.71
CA PRO A 53 -1.52 -10.04 15.82
C PRO A 53 -0.71 -11.35 15.97
N PRO A 54 -0.62 -11.94 17.18
CA PRO A 54 0.25 -13.10 17.44
C PRO A 54 0.07 -14.26 16.46
N MET A 55 -1.18 -14.54 16.07
CA MET A 55 -1.50 -15.59 15.08
C MET A 55 -0.84 -15.36 13.71
N VAL A 56 -0.66 -14.10 13.30
CA VAL A 56 0.04 -13.74 12.06
C VAL A 56 1.55 -13.91 12.25
N MET A 57 2.09 -13.45 13.38
CA MET A 57 3.53 -13.51 13.68
C MET A 57 4.06 -14.95 13.88
N GLU A 58 3.22 -15.85 14.37
CA GLU A 58 3.56 -17.25 14.65
C GLU A 58 3.30 -18.17 13.44
N SER A 59 2.63 -17.68 12.41
CA SER A 59 2.30 -18.47 11.23
C SER A 59 3.59 -18.86 10.47
N GLN A 60 3.75 -20.16 10.20
CA GLN A 60 4.85 -20.68 9.38
C GLN A 60 4.37 -20.84 7.94
N PHE A 61 4.14 -19.73 7.25
CA PHE A 61 3.63 -19.77 5.88
C PHE A 61 4.52 -20.58 4.94
N SER A 62 4.05 -21.77 4.53
CA SER A 62 4.70 -22.60 3.52
C SER A 62 4.23 -22.15 2.14
N LYS A 63 5.09 -21.45 1.39
CA LYS A 63 4.83 -20.82 0.07
C LYS A 63 4.35 -21.72 -1.09
N MET A 64 3.79 -22.92 -0.84
CA MET A 64 3.65 -23.93 -1.91
C MET A 64 2.26 -24.23 -2.47
N ASP A 65 1.08 -24.06 -1.83
CA ASP A 65 -0.22 -24.15 -2.56
C ASP A 65 -1.40 -23.52 -1.78
N GLU A 66 -2.32 -22.87 -2.50
CA GLU A 66 -3.62 -22.24 -2.11
C GLU A 66 -3.63 -21.30 -0.87
N HIS A 67 -2.94 -20.17 -0.97
CA HIS A 67 -2.74 -19.16 0.10
C HIS A 67 -3.79 -18.03 0.20
N VAL A 68 -4.69 -17.93 -0.78
CA VAL A 68 -5.53 -16.73 -0.94
C VAL A 68 -6.52 -16.55 0.20
N GLU A 69 -7.19 -17.63 0.61
CA GLU A 69 -8.21 -17.56 1.67
C GLU A 69 -7.60 -17.36 3.06
N GLU A 70 -6.39 -17.90 3.30
CA GLU A 70 -5.65 -17.68 4.53
C GLU A 70 -5.12 -16.24 4.62
N ALA A 71 -4.53 -15.71 3.53
CA ALA A 71 -4.13 -14.31 3.46
C ALA A 71 -5.32 -13.37 3.70
N LYS A 72 -6.47 -13.63 3.05
CA LYS A 72 -7.73 -12.90 3.30
C LYS A 72 -8.18 -13.02 4.76
N TYR A 73 -8.07 -14.19 5.37
CA TYR A 73 -8.41 -14.39 6.78
C TYR A 73 -7.55 -13.52 7.69
N PHE A 74 -6.22 -13.53 7.50
CA PHE A 74 -5.31 -12.72 8.31
C PHE A 74 -5.48 -11.22 8.07
N ASN A 75 -5.69 -10.79 6.83
CA ASN A 75 -6.03 -9.40 6.53
C ASN A 75 -7.29 -8.96 7.28
N ASN A 76 -8.34 -9.79 7.30
CA ASN A 76 -9.54 -9.50 8.09
C ASN A 76 -9.25 -9.48 9.59
N LEU A 77 -8.44 -10.40 10.11
CA LEU A 77 -8.05 -10.43 11.51
C LEU A 77 -7.33 -9.14 11.92
N ILE A 78 -6.38 -8.68 11.10
CA ILE A 78 -5.64 -7.42 11.30
C ILE A 78 -6.63 -6.26 11.31
N LEU A 79 -7.42 -6.08 10.24
CA LEU A 79 -8.35 -4.96 10.12
C LEU A 79 -9.38 -4.89 11.26
N ASN A 80 -9.86 -6.05 11.73
CA ASN A 80 -10.77 -6.15 12.87
C ASN A 80 -10.09 -5.83 14.21
N GLY A 81 -8.77 -6.04 14.31
CA GLY A 81 -7.98 -5.75 15.50
C GLY A 81 -7.47 -4.32 15.61
N LEU A 82 -7.47 -3.54 14.51
CA LEU A 82 -7.01 -2.14 14.54
C LEU A 82 -7.91 -1.26 15.42
N SER A 83 -7.29 -0.33 16.15
CA SER A 83 -8.01 0.65 16.98
C SER A 83 -8.76 1.67 16.13
N ASP A 84 -9.74 2.34 16.73
CA ASP A 84 -10.53 3.36 16.04
C ASP A 84 -9.68 4.56 15.60
N GLU A 85 -8.62 4.90 16.33
CA GLU A 85 -7.67 5.96 15.96
C GLU A 85 -6.90 5.61 14.68
N ILE A 86 -6.44 4.36 14.55
CA ILE A 86 -5.76 3.89 13.35
C ILE A 86 -6.72 3.86 12.16
N ARG A 87 -7.93 3.32 12.37
CA ARG A 87 -8.98 3.29 11.33
C ARG A 87 -9.34 4.69 10.86
N PHE A 88 -9.50 5.62 11.81
CA PHE A 88 -9.76 7.01 11.49
C PHE A 88 -8.63 7.61 10.65
N ALA A 89 -7.37 7.46 11.06
CA ALA A 89 -6.23 8.01 10.31
C ALA A 89 -6.12 7.45 8.88
N ILE A 90 -6.31 6.13 8.70
CA ILE A 90 -6.34 5.50 7.38
C ILE A 90 -7.52 6.01 6.54
N SER A 91 -8.70 6.14 7.15
CA SER A 91 -9.89 6.64 6.44
C SER A 91 -9.70 8.07 5.96
N GLN A 92 -9.07 8.92 6.78
CA GLN A 92 -8.78 10.30 6.42
C GLN A 92 -7.79 10.42 5.25
N ILE A 93 -6.89 9.44 5.04
CA ILE A 93 -6.07 9.38 3.81
C ILE A 93 -6.95 9.18 2.59
N LEU A 94 -7.83 8.15 2.59
CA LEU A 94 -8.67 7.81 1.44
C LEU A 94 -9.73 8.88 1.15
N LEU A 95 -10.20 9.59 2.18
CA LEU A 95 -11.14 10.71 2.06
C LEU A 95 -10.47 12.06 1.77
N SER A 96 -9.13 12.11 1.75
CA SER A 96 -8.38 13.34 1.55
C SER A 96 -8.52 13.93 0.14
N GLY A 97 -7.96 15.12 -0.05
CA GLY A 97 -7.87 15.76 -1.37
C GLY A 97 -7.04 14.99 -2.41
N CYS A 98 -6.19 14.04 -1.98
CA CYS A 98 -5.41 13.17 -2.88
C CYS A 98 -6.32 12.39 -3.83
N PHE A 99 -7.49 11.96 -3.36
CA PHE A 99 -8.45 11.13 -4.11
C PHE A 99 -9.60 11.93 -4.71
N SER A 100 -9.47 13.26 -4.80
CA SER A 100 -10.54 14.16 -5.25
C SER A 100 -11.09 13.86 -6.65
N GLN A 101 -10.33 13.20 -7.54
CA GLN A 101 -10.81 12.79 -8.86
C GLN A 101 -11.96 11.77 -8.78
N ILE A 102 -11.86 10.77 -7.89
CA ILE A 102 -12.83 9.67 -7.80
C ILE A 102 -13.76 9.78 -6.60
N LYS A 103 -13.34 10.49 -5.55
CA LYS A 103 -14.09 10.62 -4.31
C LYS A 103 -15.54 11.05 -4.55
N PRO A 104 -15.87 12.05 -5.40
CA PRO A 104 -17.27 12.49 -5.58
C PRO A 104 -18.24 11.36 -5.98
N THR A 105 -17.78 10.34 -6.70
CA THR A 105 -18.62 9.27 -7.26
C THR A 105 -18.39 7.89 -6.64
N HIS A 106 -17.36 7.72 -5.81
CA HIS A 106 -16.99 6.42 -5.24
C HIS A 106 -16.84 6.47 -3.71
N ASN A 107 -17.19 5.35 -3.10
CA ASN A 107 -16.77 4.97 -1.75
C ASN A 107 -15.52 4.08 -1.82
N PHE A 108 -14.88 3.89 -0.68
CA PHE A 108 -13.69 3.05 -0.56
C PHE A 108 -13.97 1.88 0.37
N ARG A 109 -13.39 0.71 0.09
CA ARG A 109 -13.41 -0.43 1.01
C ARG A 109 -11.99 -0.86 1.32
N VAL A 110 -11.60 -0.82 2.59
CA VAL A 110 -10.28 -1.29 3.02
C VAL A 110 -10.26 -2.82 2.99
N LYS A 111 -9.21 -3.37 2.38
CA LYS A 111 -8.97 -4.81 2.19
C LYS A 111 -7.72 -5.30 2.91
N ILE A 112 -6.70 -4.44 2.96
CA ILE A 112 -5.47 -4.65 3.73
C ILE A 112 -5.09 -3.34 4.39
N ALA A 113 -4.53 -3.42 5.59
CA ALA A 113 -3.71 -2.37 6.14
C ALA A 113 -2.47 -3.00 6.79
N ASP A 114 -1.31 -2.41 6.53
CA ASP A 114 -0.04 -2.86 7.09
C ASP A 114 0.90 -1.67 7.33
N ILE A 115 1.76 -1.75 8.33
CA ILE A 115 2.79 -0.75 8.57
C ILE A 115 4.12 -1.37 8.99
N TRP A 116 5.18 -0.90 8.34
CA TRP A 116 6.54 -1.40 8.56
C TRP A 116 7.56 -0.28 8.36
N ASP A 117 8.76 -0.48 8.91
CA ASP A 117 9.89 0.43 8.81
C ASP A 117 11.08 -0.26 8.18
N GLY A 118 11.60 0.35 7.11
CA GLY A 118 12.73 -0.17 6.33
C GLY A 118 12.39 -1.43 5.56
N SER A 119 13.07 -1.67 4.44
CA SER A 119 12.88 -2.87 3.61
C SER A 119 14.22 -3.37 3.10
N GLU A 120 14.37 -4.69 3.10
CA GLU A 120 15.48 -5.41 2.44
C GLU A 120 15.40 -5.37 0.91
N GLY A 121 14.38 -4.70 0.36
CA GLY A 121 14.06 -4.69 -1.05
C GLY A 121 13.09 -5.82 -1.40
N CYS A 122 12.27 -5.57 -2.41
CA CYS A 122 11.37 -6.56 -3.00
C CYS A 122 11.51 -6.46 -4.51
N ASP A 123 11.75 -7.60 -5.17
CA ASP A 123 11.84 -7.68 -6.62
C ASP A 123 10.48 -7.39 -7.28
N TRP A 124 10.43 -7.44 -8.61
CA TRP A 124 9.19 -7.21 -9.34
C TRP A 124 8.11 -8.22 -8.96
N HIS A 125 6.97 -7.70 -8.52
CA HIS A 125 5.81 -8.49 -8.12
C HIS A 125 4.52 -7.68 -8.37
N ASN A 126 3.39 -8.30 -8.07
CA ASN A 126 2.07 -7.69 -8.08
C ASN A 126 1.27 -8.33 -6.93
N ASP A 127 0.50 -7.52 -6.20
CA ASP A 127 -0.20 -7.94 -4.98
C ASP A 127 -1.66 -8.37 -5.25
N SER A 128 -2.03 -8.64 -6.51
CA SER A 128 -3.42 -8.83 -6.99
C SER A 128 -4.21 -9.90 -6.24
N ILE A 129 -3.52 -10.83 -5.60
CA ILE A 129 -4.11 -11.94 -4.87
C ILE A 129 -4.61 -11.51 -3.49
N GLU A 130 -3.99 -10.49 -2.89
CA GLU A 130 -4.14 -10.17 -1.47
C GLU A 130 -4.60 -8.71 -1.25
N GLY A 131 -4.09 -7.76 -2.04
CA GLY A 131 -4.07 -6.31 -1.74
C GLY A 131 -5.29 -5.45 -2.11
N GLY A 132 -6.41 -6.03 -2.55
CA GLY A 132 -7.51 -5.25 -3.15
C GLY A 132 -7.19 -4.75 -4.56
N ASP A 133 -8.14 -4.05 -5.22
CA ASP A 133 -7.97 -3.57 -6.60
C ASP A 133 -6.86 -2.52 -6.75
N PHE A 134 -6.60 -1.76 -5.68
CA PHE A 134 -5.57 -0.74 -5.60
C PHE A 134 -4.78 -0.86 -4.31
N VAL A 135 -3.50 -0.51 -4.37
CA VAL A 135 -2.65 -0.40 -3.18
C VAL A 135 -2.10 1.02 -3.10
N ALA A 136 -2.29 1.67 -1.96
CA ALA A 136 -1.63 2.91 -1.60
C ALA A 136 -0.46 2.64 -0.66
N LEU A 137 0.72 3.17 -0.99
CA LEU A 137 1.87 3.22 -0.10
C LEU A 137 2.07 4.66 0.35
N VAL A 138 1.97 4.88 1.66
CA VAL A 138 2.11 6.18 2.30
C VAL A 138 3.41 6.20 3.09
N TYR A 139 4.27 7.18 2.81
CA TYR A 139 5.60 7.25 3.38
C TYR A 139 5.72 8.29 4.48
N LEU A 140 6.26 7.87 5.64
CA LEU A 140 6.72 8.75 6.71
C LEU A 140 8.21 8.47 6.94
N SER A 141 9.05 9.30 6.35
CA SER A 141 10.51 9.19 6.46
C SER A 141 11.10 10.34 7.28
N ASP A 142 12.39 10.21 7.61
CA ASP A 142 13.16 11.30 8.25
C ASP A 142 13.46 12.47 7.30
N HIS A 143 13.16 12.32 6.01
CA HIS A 143 13.53 13.28 4.97
C HIS A 143 12.30 13.86 4.28
N ASP A 144 12.12 15.18 4.36
CA ASP A 144 11.10 15.88 3.57
C ASP A 144 11.36 15.75 2.05
N VAL A 145 12.63 15.58 1.66
CA VAL A 145 13.03 15.25 0.28
C VAL A 145 13.96 14.05 0.32
N TRP A 146 13.48 12.91 -0.14
CA TRP A 146 14.24 11.67 -0.14
C TRP A 146 15.31 11.66 -1.23
N SER A 147 16.58 11.46 -0.84
CA SER A 147 17.69 11.37 -1.79
C SER A 147 17.71 9.99 -2.47
N LYS A 148 17.94 9.99 -3.79
CA LYS A 148 18.18 8.77 -4.59
C LYS A 148 19.33 7.91 -4.05
N ASP A 149 20.28 8.52 -3.34
CA ASP A 149 21.47 7.84 -2.86
C ASP A 149 21.19 6.94 -1.65
N LEU A 150 20.05 7.11 -0.98
CA LEU A 150 19.62 6.30 0.17
C LEU A 150 19.09 4.91 -0.23
N GLY A 151 18.83 4.69 -1.53
CA GLY A 151 18.06 3.51 -1.97
C GLY A 151 16.59 3.65 -1.58
N GLY A 152 15.90 2.53 -1.34
CA GLY A 152 14.52 2.56 -0.82
C GLY A 152 13.45 3.11 -1.79
N CYS A 153 13.83 3.49 -3.01
CA CYS A 153 12.86 4.01 -3.98
C CYS A 153 11.91 2.90 -4.42
N PHE A 154 10.72 3.31 -4.83
CA PHE A 154 9.68 2.45 -5.35
C PHE A 154 9.59 2.64 -6.86
N GLN A 155 9.43 1.56 -7.60
CA GLN A 155 9.20 1.61 -9.04
C GLN A 155 7.95 0.84 -9.40
N TYR A 156 7.22 1.37 -10.39
CA TYR A 156 6.10 0.68 -11.01
C TYR A 156 6.26 0.72 -12.53
N GLY A 157 5.73 -0.30 -13.18
CA GLY A 157 5.88 -0.49 -14.61
C GLY A 157 4.91 -1.51 -15.15
N ARG A 158 5.10 -1.84 -16.42
CA ARG A 158 4.25 -2.80 -17.13
C ARG A 158 5.10 -3.92 -17.71
N VAL A 159 4.64 -5.15 -17.50
CA VAL A 159 5.15 -6.31 -18.23
C VAL A 159 4.45 -6.37 -19.59
N PRO A 160 5.17 -6.53 -20.71
CA PRO A 160 4.55 -6.71 -22.02
C PRO A 160 3.78 -8.04 -22.06
N TYR A 161 2.68 -8.10 -22.81
CA TYR A 161 1.92 -9.34 -22.98
C TYR A 161 2.69 -10.36 -23.85
N ARG A 162 2.62 -11.64 -23.50
CA ARG A 162 3.03 -12.78 -24.33
C ARG A 162 1.88 -13.77 -24.50
N ASP A 163 1.82 -14.41 -25.66
CA ASP A 163 0.91 -15.54 -25.88
C ASP A 163 1.20 -16.64 -24.84
N GLY A 164 0.18 -17.01 -24.06
CA GLY A 164 0.29 -17.96 -22.95
C GLY A 164 0.46 -17.34 -21.56
N ASP A 165 0.61 -16.02 -21.46
CA ASP A 165 0.51 -15.33 -20.16
C ASP A 165 -0.90 -15.54 -19.58
N GLY A 166 -0.95 -16.05 -18.35
CA GLY A 166 -2.17 -16.21 -17.57
C GLY A 166 -2.22 -15.24 -16.40
N TYR A 167 -3.07 -15.56 -15.41
CA TYR A 167 -3.24 -14.74 -14.21
C TYR A 167 -1.95 -14.57 -13.39
N PHE A 168 -1.06 -15.56 -13.44
CA PHE A 168 0.23 -15.55 -12.75
C PHE A 168 1.35 -15.27 -13.75
N ILE A 169 1.97 -14.10 -13.63
CA ILE A 169 3.18 -13.76 -14.38
C ILE A 169 4.40 -14.09 -13.51
N ASP A 170 5.32 -14.91 -14.03
CA ASP A 170 6.65 -15.03 -13.45
C ASP A 170 7.50 -13.81 -13.84
N TYR A 171 7.65 -12.89 -12.89
CA TYR A 171 8.42 -11.66 -13.09
C TYR A 171 9.94 -11.89 -13.06
N SER A 172 10.43 -12.96 -12.43
CA SER A 172 11.86 -13.20 -12.24
C SER A 172 12.58 -13.42 -13.57
N GLY A 173 11.97 -14.18 -14.48
CA GLY A 173 12.45 -14.39 -15.84
C GLY A 173 12.22 -13.21 -16.79
N ARG A 174 11.50 -12.17 -16.35
CA ARG A 174 11.00 -11.08 -17.21
C ARG A 174 11.40 -9.68 -16.75
N ALA A 175 12.20 -9.57 -15.68
CA ALA A 175 12.59 -8.30 -15.08
C ALA A 175 13.20 -7.30 -16.08
N ASN A 176 13.91 -7.78 -17.12
CA ASN A 176 14.53 -6.95 -18.15
C ASN A 176 13.57 -6.43 -19.23
N GLU A 177 12.33 -6.94 -19.27
CA GLU A 177 11.31 -6.56 -20.24
C GLU A 177 10.34 -5.50 -19.69
N ILE A 178 10.46 -5.17 -18.42
CA ILE A 178 9.50 -4.32 -17.73
C ILE A 178 9.72 -2.88 -18.18
N ASP A 179 8.70 -2.31 -18.82
CA ASP A 179 8.66 -0.90 -19.16
C ASP A 179 8.40 -0.10 -17.88
N ILE A 180 9.45 0.56 -17.36
CA ILE A 180 9.37 1.37 -16.15
C ILE A 180 8.60 2.65 -16.45
N ASN A 181 7.43 2.78 -15.83
CA ASN A 181 6.53 3.91 -16.06
C ASN A 181 6.69 5.04 -15.03
N GLY A 182 7.25 4.73 -13.86
CA GLY A 182 7.50 5.72 -12.82
C GLY A 182 8.45 5.23 -11.72
N THR A 183 9.02 6.21 -11.02
CA THR A 183 9.83 6.00 -9.81
C THR A 183 9.37 6.99 -8.75
N VAL A 184 9.12 6.51 -7.55
CA VAL A 184 8.72 7.31 -6.39
C VAL A 184 9.83 7.23 -5.35
N TYR A 185 10.26 8.40 -4.89
CA TYR A 185 11.18 8.55 -3.78
C TYR A 185 10.36 8.78 -2.51
N PRO A 186 10.54 7.97 -1.45
CA PRO A 186 9.66 7.93 -0.27
C PRO A 186 9.92 9.11 0.68
N SER A 187 9.73 10.33 0.19
CA SER A 187 9.75 11.56 0.99
C SER A 187 8.62 11.55 2.03
N SER A 188 8.85 12.19 3.16
CA SER A 188 7.89 12.22 4.25
C SER A 188 6.60 12.96 3.87
N GLY A 189 5.48 12.24 3.87
CA GLY A 189 4.17 12.71 3.42
C GLY A 189 3.86 12.39 1.95
N SER A 190 4.74 11.69 1.23
CA SER A 190 4.43 11.23 -0.12
C SER A 190 3.53 10.00 -0.10
N ILE A 191 2.67 9.89 -1.10
CA ILE A 191 1.78 8.74 -1.33
C ILE A 191 1.92 8.30 -2.79
N VAL A 192 1.97 6.99 -3.03
CA VAL A 192 1.81 6.39 -4.35
C VAL A 192 0.66 5.42 -4.33
N VAL A 193 -0.19 5.45 -5.35
CA VAL A 193 -1.26 4.49 -5.57
C VAL A 193 -0.94 3.71 -6.83
N ILE A 194 -1.00 2.39 -6.75
CA ILE A 194 -0.72 1.47 -7.86
C ILE A 194 -1.96 0.68 -8.24
N ASN A 195 -2.01 0.31 -9.52
CA ASN A 195 -3.01 -0.59 -10.06
C ASN A 195 -2.64 -2.02 -9.68
N ASN A 196 -3.40 -2.60 -8.75
CA ASN A 196 -3.19 -3.97 -8.31
C ASN A 196 -4.15 -4.94 -9.02
N HIS A 197 -5.25 -4.44 -9.59
CA HIS A 197 -6.24 -5.21 -10.34
C HIS A 197 -5.68 -5.80 -11.65
N ASN A 198 -4.78 -5.10 -12.34
CA ASN A 198 -4.19 -5.56 -13.58
C ASN A 198 -2.86 -6.30 -13.33
N HIS A 199 -2.84 -7.62 -13.51
CA HIS A 199 -1.65 -8.46 -13.30
C HIS A 199 -0.46 -8.15 -14.23
N PHE A 200 -0.64 -7.36 -15.30
CA PHE A 200 0.50 -6.85 -16.10
C PHE A 200 1.16 -5.62 -15.49
N MET A 201 0.51 -4.95 -14.55
CA MET A 201 1.09 -3.85 -13.80
C MET A 201 1.88 -4.44 -12.64
N THR A 202 3.14 -4.04 -12.51
CA THR A 202 4.05 -4.61 -11.53
C THR A 202 4.82 -3.50 -10.86
N HIS A 203 5.33 -3.80 -9.67
CA HIS A 203 6.12 -2.88 -8.92
C HIS A 203 7.23 -3.58 -8.14
N ARG A 204 8.18 -2.79 -7.66
CA ARG A 204 9.30 -3.25 -6.84
C ARG A 204 9.75 -2.16 -5.87
N CYS A 205 10.45 -2.58 -4.83
CA CYS A 205 11.09 -1.68 -3.87
C CYS A 205 12.59 -1.97 -3.81
N PHE A 206 13.41 -0.93 -3.90
CA PHE A 206 14.85 -1.09 -3.73
C PHE A 206 15.20 -1.22 -2.26
N LYS A 207 16.24 -2.01 -1.98
CA LYS A 207 16.84 -2.10 -0.64
C LYS A 207 17.34 -0.72 -0.17
N LEU A 208 17.20 -0.43 1.12
CA LEU A 208 17.86 0.71 1.75
C LEU A 208 19.37 0.50 1.79
N LYS A 209 20.15 1.54 1.46
CA LYS A 209 21.62 1.45 1.53
C LYS A 209 22.16 1.57 2.96
N SER A 210 21.37 2.12 3.88
CA SER A 210 21.71 2.26 5.30
C SER A 210 20.55 1.72 6.15
N PRO A 211 20.80 0.80 7.09
CA PRO A 211 19.77 0.23 7.95
C PRO A 211 19.25 1.21 9.01
N ASN A 212 19.92 2.36 9.18
CA ASN A 212 19.52 3.39 10.13
C ASN A 212 18.53 4.40 9.55
N GLU A 213 18.28 4.38 8.24
CA GLU A 213 17.31 5.28 7.61
C GLU A 213 15.89 4.85 7.97
N LYS A 214 15.12 5.77 8.54
CA LYS A 214 13.71 5.55 8.80
C LYS A 214 12.91 5.77 7.53
N ARG A 215 12.23 4.70 7.10
CA ARG A 215 11.34 4.70 5.93
C ARG A 215 10.10 3.93 6.31
N ILE A 216 9.25 4.57 7.13
CA ILE A 216 7.97 3.98 7.50
C ILE A 216 7.06 4.00 6.28
N THR A 217 6.47 2.85 5.98
CA THR A 217 5.49 2.69 4.92
C THR A 217 4.21 2.15 5.54
N LEU A 218 3.12 2.90 5.39
CA LEU A 218 1.77 2.44 5.62
C LEU A 218 1.21 1.96 4.27
N THR A 219 0.95 0.67 4.17
CA THR A 219 0.32 0.04 3.01
C THR A 219 -1.18 -0.07 3.24
N ILE A 220 -1.97 0.42 2.30
CA ILE A 220 -3.44 0.34 2.32
C ILE A 220 -3.89 -0.31 1.02
N GLY A 221 -4.38 -1.54 1.12
CA GLY A 221 -5.08 -2.20 0.03
C GLY A 221 -6.56 -1.85 0.05
N PHE A 222 -7.14 -1.42 -1.07
CA PHE A 222 -8.53 -0.98 -1.13
C PHE A 222 -9.21 -1.23 -2.47
N ASP A 223 -10.54 -1.41 -2.40
CA ASP A 223 -11.44 -1.45 -3.55
C ASP A 223 -12.21 -0.12 -3.64
N ILE A 224 -12.71 0.23 -4.83
CA ILE A 224 -13.59 1.38 -5.03
C ILE A 224 -15.01 0.91 -5.37
N GLU A 225 -16.02 1.52 -4.76
CA GLU A 225 -17.42 1.17 -4.97
C GLU A 225 -18.21 2.38 -5.47
N VAL A 226 -18.89 2.25 -6.61
CA VAL A 226 -19.72 3.33 -7.15
C VAL A 226 -20.85 3.66 -6.17
N LYS A 227 -21.02 4.95 -5.86
CA LYS A 227 -22.05 5.42 -4.95
C LYS A 227 -23.44 5.25 -5.56
N LYS A 228 -24.42 4.89 -4.71
CA LYS A 228 -25.83 4.86 -5.09
C LYS A 228 -26.45 6.26 -5.17
N ASP A 229 -25.90 7.21 -4.42
CA ASP A 229 -26.30 8.60 -4.38
C ASP A 229 -25.06 9.51 -4.44
N PHE A 230 -24.90 10.24 -5.55
CA PHE A 230 -23.76 11.13 -5.76
C PHE A 230 -23.83 12.43 -4.96
N SER A 231 -24.96 12.72 -4.29
CA SER A 231 -25.10 13.88 -3.40
C SER A 231 -24.60 13.62 -1.98
N SER A 232 -24.47 12.34 -1.58
CA SER A 232 -23.94 11.97 -0.28
C SER A 232 -22.43 12.24 -0.19
N GLU A 233 -21.87 12.33 1.02
CA GLU A 233 -20.41 12.29 1.20
C GLU A 233 -19.89 10.87 0.96
N SER A 234 -18.61 10.75 0.61
CA SER A 234 -18.00 9.44 0.39
C SER A 234 -17.59 8.84 1.71
N VAL A 235 -17.68 7.52 1.79
CA VAL A 235 -17.37 6.78 3.02
C VAL A 235 -16.28 5.75 2.77
N VAL A 236 -15.59 5.40 3.85
CA VAL A 236 -14.64 4.29 3.91
C VAL A 236 -15.28 3.15 4.69
N TYR A 237 -15.49 2.03 4.01
CA TYR A 237 -15.96 0.79 4.59
C TYR A 237 -14.79 -0.01 5.15
N TRP A 238 -14.92 -0.39 6.41
CA TRP A 238 -14.07 -1.36 7.07
C TRP A 238 -14.81 -2.70 7.16
N PRO A 239 -14.12 -3.81 7.48
CA PRO A 239 -14.79 -5.06 7.81
C PRO A 239 -15.85 -4.87 8.92
N ASN A 240 -16.89 -5.71 8.90
CA ASN A 240 -18.08 -5.63 9.78
C ASN A 240 -18.93 -4.36 9.66
N ASP A 241 -18.96 -3.75 8.46
CA ASP A 241 -19.83 -2.61 8.12
C ASP A 241 -19.62 -1.35 8.97
N ILE A 242 -18.46 -1.22 9.62
CA ILE A 242 -18.03 0.06 10.20
C ILE A 242 -17.76 1.02 9.04
N CYS A 243 -18.38 2.19 9.09
CA CYS A 243 -18.17 3.25 8.10
C CYS A 243 -17.58 4.50 8.76
N VAL A 244 -16.62 5.11 8.07
CA VAL A 244 -16.06 6.42 8.42
C VAL A 244 -16.35 7.36 7.25
N SER A 245 -16.98 8.50 7.55
CA SER A 245 -17.26 9.58 6.61
C SER A 245 -16.37 10.79 6.86
#